data_AF-H5TWP1-F1
#
_entry.id   AF-H5TWP1-F1
#
_cell.length_a   1.000
_cell.length_b   1.000
_cell.length_c   1.000
_cell.angle_alpha   90.00
_cell.angle_beta   90.00
_cell.angle_gamma   90.00
#
_symmetry.space_group_name_H-M   'P 1'
#
loop_
_entity.id
_entity.type
_entity.pdbx_description
1 polymer ?
#
loop_
_entity_poly.entity_id
_entity_poly.type
_entity_poly.pdbx_seq_one_letter_code
_entity_poly.pdbx_strand_id
1 'polypeptide(L)'
;MSGSAAAGASVELKAADGSTVTLTGPIAAKYQAATEQQKTDLGAPSTGAEASGTGSNGVVFQQFAGGVITAKNGEEATPAYITWGKIRDAWNVKRDAEGNPSAEGKGGSQGPLGAATSDETTEGDVKTSTFEHGKITWNSSTNTVEVTVNGKVVPTQ
;
A
#
# COMPACT_ATOMS: atom_id res chain seq x y z
N MET A 1 7.70 -8.08 41.50
CA MET A 1 6.51 -8.60 40.80
C MET A 1 6.01 -7.45 39.94
N SER A 2 5.92 -7.49 38.63
CA SER A 2 6.08 -8.52 37.61
C SER A 2 6.37 -7.78 36.30
N GLY A 3 7.18 -8.37 35.43
CA GLY A 3 7.29 -7.89 34.04
C GLY A 3 6.10 -8.34 33.19
N SER A 4 6.11 -7.91 31.92
CA SER A 4 5.25 -8.32 30.80
C SER A 4 4.00 -7.44 30.60
N ALA A 5 3.71 -6.83 29.45
CA ALA A 5 4.22 -6.93 28.08
C ALA A 5 4.09 -5.55 27.40
N ALA A 6 4.96 -5.22 26.44
CA ALA A 6 4.70 -4.09 25.54
C ALA A 6 3.42 -4.42 24.75
N ALA A 7 2.33 -3.70 25.03
CA ALA A 7 1.14 -3.75 24.21
C ALA A 7 1.51 -3.24 22.82
N GLY A 8 1.43 -4.10 21.80
CA GLY A 8 1.69 -3.71 20.41
C GLY A 8 0.88 -2.46 20.07
N ALA A 9 1.56 -1.44 19.56
CA ALA A 9 0.97 -0.10 19.40
C ALA A 9 -0.27 -0.16 18.49
N SER A 10 -1.42 0.30 19.00
CA SER A 10 -2.65 0.49 18.22
C SER A 10 -2.92 1.97 17.99
N VAL A 11 -3.58 2.31 16.88
CA VAL A 11 -4.01 3.68 16.57
C VAL A 11 -5.49 3.69 16.29
N GLU A 12 -6.25 4.49 17.03
CA GLU A 12 -7.67 4.72 16.75
C GLU A 12 -7.84 5.95 15.87
N LEU A 13 -8.58 5.79 14.77
CA LEU A 13 -8.86 6.84 13.79
C LEU A 13 -10.37 6.95 13.56
N LYS A 14 -10.84 8.17 13.30
CA LYS A 14 -12.22 8.39 12.86
C LYS A 14 -12.34 8.22 11.36
N ALA A 15 -13.23 7.34 10.94
CA ALA A 15 -13.61 7.17 9.56
C ALA A 15 -14.58 8.27 9.10
N ALA A 16 -14.78 8.38 7.78
CA ALA A 16 -15.66 9.40 7.20
C ALA A 16 -17.14 9.25 7.63
N ASP A 17 -17.57 8.04 7.98
CA ASP A 17 -18.91 7.75 8.50
C ASP A 17 -19.05 7.99 10.03
N GLY A 18 -18.00 8.48 10.69
CA GLY A 18 -17.97 8.74 12.13
C GLY A 18 -17.62 7.53 13.00
N SER A 19 -17.53 6.33 12.42
CA SER A 19 -17.07 5.14 13.13
C SER A 19 -15.59 5.22 13.49
N THR A 20 -15.15 4.39 14.44
CA THR A 20 -13.75 4.29 14.83
C THR A 20 -13.12 3.07 14.16
N VAL A 21 -12.02 3.27 13.44
CA VAL A 21 -11.15 2.21 12.91
C VAL A 21 -9.93 2.09 13.82
N THR A 22 -9.60 0.87 14.22
CA THR A 22 -8.39 0.58 15.01
C THR A 22 -7.34 -0.06 14.12
N LEU A 23 -6.24 0.67 13.88
CA LEU A 23 -5.06 0.13 13.23
C LEU A 23 -4.24 -0.66 14.26
N THR A 24 -3.66 -1.77 13.83
CA THR A 24 -2.79 -2.62 14.67
C THR A 24 -1.54 -3.05 13.92
N GLY A 25 -0.56 -3.55 14.67
CA GLY A 25 0.67 -4.16 14.14
C GLY A 25 1.42 -3.23 13.18
N PRO A 26 1.95 -3.74 12.05
CA PRO A 26 2.78 -2.95 11.16
C PRO A 26 2.04 -1.77 10.52
N ILE A 27 0.72 -1.88 10.33
CA ILE A 27 -0.11 -0.80 9.79
C ILE A 27 -0.17 0.37 10.77
N ALA A 28 -0.37 0.10 12.06
CA ALA A 28 -0.35 1.12 13.11
C ALA A 28 1.02 1.78 13.22
N ALA A 29 2.09 0.99 13.25
CA ALA A 29 3.46 1.49 13.31
C ALA A 29 3.77 2.41 12.11
N LYS A 30 3.36 2.02 10.90
CA LYS A 30 3.54 2.84 9.71
C LYS A 30 2.74 4.14 9.77
N TYR A 31 1.48 4.10 10.18
CA TYR A 31 0.67 5.31 10.30
C TYR A 31 1.25 6.29 11.34
N GLN A 32 1.77 5.79 12.47
CA GLN A 32 2.42 6.62 13.48
C GLN A 32 3.70 7.29 12.96
N ALA A 33 4.51 6.55 12.20
CA ALA A 33 5.76 7.04 11.62
C ALA A 33 5.54 7.95 10.39
N ALA A 34 4.34 7.98 9.81
CA ALA A 34 4.04 8.84 8.68
C ALA A 34 4.07 10.32 9.06
N THR A 35 4.52 11.17 8.14
CA THR A 35 4.49 12.62 8.33
C THR A 35 3.05 13.14 8.34
N GLU A 36 2.84 14.35 8.88
CA GLU A 36 1.51 14.97 8.89
C GLU A 36 0.95 15.18 7.48
N GLN A 37 1.81 15.49 6.50
CA GLN A 37 1.42 15.58 5.10
C GLN A 37 0.94 14.21 4.57
N GLN A 38 1.69 13.14 4.85
CA GLN A 38 1.29 11.78 4.42
C GLN A 38 -0.03 11.33 5.05
N LYS A 39 -0.27 11.66 6.33
CA LYS A 39 -1.55 11.39 7.01
C LYS A 39 -2.69 12.18 6.38
N THR A 40 -2.44 13.45 6.04
CA THR A 40 -3.40 14.32 5.36
C THR A 40 -3.76 13.76 3.98
N ASP A 41 -2.76 13.35 3.20
CA ASP A 41 -2.94 12.79 1.86
C ASP A 41 -3.58 11.39 1.87
N LEU A 42 -3.29 10.57 2.89
CA LEU A 42 -4.02 9.31 3.13
C LEU A 42 -5.50 9.58 3.43
N GLY A 43 -5.77 10.58 4.27
CA GLY A 43 -7.12 10.93 4.70
C GLY A 43 -7.73 9.92 5.66
N ALA A 44 -9.06 9.90 5.73
CA ALA A 44 -9.79 9.02 6.63
C ALA A 44 -9.62 7.53 6.24
N PRO A 45 -9.52 6.61 7.21
CA PRO A 45 -9.54 5.19 6.94
C PRO A 45 -10.90 4.78 6.37
N SER A 46 -10.88 3.84 5.41
CA SER A 46 -12.09 3.21 4.90
C SER A 46 -12.62 2.17 5.90
N THR A 47 -13.93 1.91 5.83
CA THR A 47 -14.65 0.97 6.70
C THR A 47 -15.28 -0.16 5.90
N GLY A 48 -15.65 -1.25 6.56
CA GLY A 48 -16.26 -2.44 5.94
C GLY A 48 -15.29 -3.61 5.75
N ALA A 49 -15.83 -4.76 5.34
CA ALA A 49 -15.09 -6.03 5.28
C ALA A 49 -13.89 -6.01 4.31
N GLU A 50 -14.00 -5.26 3.21
CA GLU A 50 -12.95 -5.16 2.19
C GLU A 50 -11.98 -3.98 2.42
N ALA A 51 -12.22 -3.18 3.47
CA ALA A 51 -11.39 -2.01 3.77
C ALA A 51 -10.11 -2.37 4.52
N SER A 52 -10.06 -3.53 5.17
CA SER A 52 -8.88 -4.01 5.88
C SER A 52 -8.90 -5.52 5.96
N GLY A 53 -7.74 -6.14 6.09
CA GLY A 53 -7.67 -7.59 6.26
C GLY A 53 -6.32 -8.17 5.90
N THR A 54 -6.31 -9.49 5.76
CA THR A 54 -5.15 -10.27 5.33
C THR A 54 -5.49 -10.97 4.02
N GLY A 55 -4.73 -10.70 2.96
CA GLY A 55 -4.88 -11.38 1.69
C GLY A 55 -4.40 -12.84 1.76
N SER A 56 -4.75 -13.64 0.74
CA SER A 56 -4.32 -15.05 0.66
C SER A 56 -2.81 -15.25 0.60
N ASN A 57 -2.06 -14.23 0.22
CA ASN A 57 -0.59 -14.21 0.24
C ASN A 57 0.02 -13.74 1.58
N GLY A 58 -0.80 -13.53 2.62
CA GLY A 58 -0.37 -13.07 3.94
C GLY A 58 -0.25 -11.55 4.09
N VAL A 59 -0.36 -10.77 3.00
CA VAL A 59 -0.26 -9.30 3.06
C VAL A 59 -1.41 -8.73 3.88
N VAL A 60 -1.07 -7.95 4.89
CA VAL A 60 -2.05 -7.19 5.68
C VAL A 60 -2.21 -5.79 5.11
N PHE A 61 -3.42 -5.25 5.14
CA PHE A 61 -3.70 -3.94 4.59
C PHE A 61 -4.78 -3.16 5.34
N GLN A 62 -4.72 -1.84 5.23
CA GLN A 62 -5.81 -0.91 5.54
C GLN A 62 -5.94 0.10 4.39
N GLN A 63 -7.15 0.19 3.83
CA GLN A 63 -7.53 1.18 2.83
C GLN A 63 -7.83 2.52 3.51
N PHE A 64 -7.44 3.60 2.86
CA PHE A 64 -7.76 4.98 3.20
C PHE A 64 -8.34 5.68 1.97
N ALA A 65 -8.97 6.83 2.18
CA ALA A 65 -9.57 7.62 1.11
C ALA A 65 -8.57 7.94 -0.03
N GLY A 66 -7.33 8.31 0.30
CA GLY A 66 -6.29 8.67 -0.66
C GLY A 66 -5.27 7.57 -0.97
N GLY A 67 -5.21 6.50 -0.17
CA GLY A 67 -4.13 5.51 -0.28
C GLY A 67 -4.44 4.18 0.39
N VAL A 68 -3.42 3.35 0.49
CA VAL A 68 -3.45 2.10 1.25
C VAL A 68 -2.14 1.95 1.98
N ILE A 69 -2.19 1.45 3.20
CA ILE A 69 -1.00 0.97 3.91
C ILE A 69 -0.99 -0.55 3.81
N THR A 70 0.13 -1.12 3.40
CA THR A 70 0.31 -2.58 3.32
C THR A 70 1.61 -3.03 3.96
N ALA A 71 1.61 -4.23 4.56
CA ALA A 71 2.80 -4.93 5.02
C ALA A 71 2.76 -6.38 4.52
N LYS A 72 3.93 -6.96 4.26
CA LYS A 72 4.06 -8.32 3.71
C LYS A 72 3.40 -9.40 4.59
N ASN A 73 3.35 -9.18 5.90
CA ASN A 73 2.64 -10.01 6.87
C ASN A 73 2.24 -9.16 8.10
N GLY A 74 1.53 -9.76 9.04
CA GLY A 74 1.06 -9.10 10.27
C GLY A 74 2.07 -9.07 11.43
N GLU A 75 3.34 -9.44 11.20
CA GLU A 75 4.36 -9.42 12.26
C GLU A 75 4.74 -7.98 12.61
N GLU A 76 4.93 -7.69 13.89
CA GLU A 76 5.12 -6.33 14.40
C GLU A 76 6.37 -5.63 13.82
N ALA A 77 7.43 -6.38 13.56
CA ALA A 77 8.67 -5.86 13.00
C ALA A 77 8.64 -5.71 11.46
N THR A 78 7.60 -6.19 10.79
CA THR A 78 7.52 -6.12 9.33
C THR A 78 7.25 -4.69 8.90
N PRO A 79 8.06 -4.12 7.99
CA PRO A 79 7.82 -2.77 7.52
C PRO A 79 6.52 -2.73 6.70
N ALA A 80 5.75 -1.66 6.91
CA ALA A 80 4.60 -1.32 6.11
C ALA A 80 4.88 -0.06 5.27
N TYR A 81 4.17 0.06 4.15
CA TYR A 81 4.41 1.09 3.15
C TYR A 81 3.10 1.68 2.66
N ILE A 82 3.15 2.97 2.33
CA ILE A 82 2.02 3.69 1.73
C ILE A 82 2.10 3.59 0.21
N THR A 83 0.99 3.26 -0.42
CA THR A 83 0.82 3.29 -1.88
C THR A 83 -0.42 4.14 -2.22
N TRP A 84 -0.29 5.11 -3.14
CA TRP A 84 -1.37 6.06 -3.47
C TRP A 84 -1.32 6.55 -4.92
N GLY A 85 -2.29 7.37 -5.30
CA GLY A 85 -2.30 8.12 -6.56
C GLY A 85 -2.11 7.26 -7.81
N LYS A 86 -1.47 7.81 -8.83
CA LYS A 86 -1.23 7.14 -10.13
C LYS A 86 -0.45 5.84 -10.02
N ILE A 87 0.43 5.74 -9.03
CA ILE A 87 1.17 4.51 -8.73
C ILE A 87 0.21 3.41 -8.23
N ARG A 88 -0.68 3.74 -7.28
CA ARG A 88 -1.70 2.81 -6.77
C ARG A 88 -2.68 2.40 -7.87
N ASP A 89 -3.11 3.34 -8.70
CA ASP A 89 -3.99 3.04 -9.84
C ASP A 89 -3.37 1.96 -10.73
N ALA A 90 -2.09 2.12 -11.10
CA ALA A 90 -1.36 1.17 -11.93
C ALA A 90 -1.06 -0.16 -11.23
N TRP A 91 -0.79 -0.13 -9.92
CA TRP A 91 -0.60 -1.34 -9.10
C TRP A 91 -1.89 -2.18 -9.04
N ASN A 92 -3.05 -1.53 -9.01
CA ASN A 92 -4.36 -2.19 -8.96
C ASN A 92 -4.86 -2.71 -10.32
N VAL A 93 -4.19 -2.38 -11.43
CA VAL A 93 -4.51 -2.98 -12.74
C VAL A 93 -4.35 -4.49 -12.65
N LYS A 94 -5.42 -5.23 -13.01
CA LYS A 94 -5.37 -6.69 -13.05
C LYS A 94 -4.46 -7.15 -14.18
N ARG A 95 -3.49 -7.98 -13.84
CA ARG A 95 -2.48 -8.47 -14.78
C ARG A 95 -2.35 -9.99 -14.72
N ASP A 96 -1.96 -10.59 -15.84
CA ASP A 96 -1.49 -11.98 -15.90
C ASP A 96 -0.13 -12.13 -15.20
N ALA A 97 0.43 -13.33 -15.19
CA ALA A 97 1.71 -13.62 -14.53
C ALA A 97 2.89 -12.89 -15.18
N GLU A 98 2.79 -12.61 -16.48
CA GLU A 98 3.79 -11.90 -17.28
C GLU A 98 3.71 -10.37 -17.09
N GLY A 99 2.67 -9.87 -16.43
CA GLY A 99 2.44 -8.46 -16.16
C GLY A 99 1.58 -7.75 -17.20
N ASN A 100 1.01 -8.45 -18.19
CA ASN A 100 0.09 -7.84 -19.14
C ASN A 100 -1.30 -7.67 -18.53
N PRO A 101 -1.99 -6.56 -18.81
CA PRO A 101 -3.37 -6.35 -18.41
C PRO A 101 -4.28 -7.51 -18.84
N SER A 102 -5.04 -8.04 -17.88
CA SER A 102 -5.91 -9.20 -18.08
C SER A 102 -7.12 -9.16 -17.16
N ALA A 103 -8.31 -9.43 -17.71
CA ALA A 103 -9.56 -9.43 -16.96
C ALA A 103 -9.60 -10.52 -15.86
N GLU A 104 -8.95 -11.65 -16.13
CA GLU A 104 -8.82 -12.80 -15.23
C GLU A 104 -7.64 -12.67 -14.26
N GLY A 105 -6.79 -11.67 -14.50
CA GLY A 105 -5.60 -11.37 -13.72
C GLY A 105 -5.89 -10.87 -12.31
N LYS A 106 -4.79 -10.57 -11.60
CA LYS A 106 -4.81 -10.02 -10.24
C LYS A 106 -4.10 -8.68 -10.20
N GLY A 107 -4.58 -7.79 -9.34
CA GLY A 107 -3.98 -6.48 -9.10
C GLY A 107 -3.60 -6.32 -7.63
N GLY A 108 -3.01 -5.19 -7.30
CA GLY A 108 -2.54 -4.89 -5.96
C GLY A 108 -1.50 -5.92 -5.50
N SER A 109 -1.51 -6.22 -4.20
CA SER A 109 -0.56 -7.16 -3.62
C SER A 109 -0.74 -8.61 -4.08
N GLN A 110 -1.91 -8.97 -4.62
CA GLN A 110 -2.16 -10.29 -5.20
C GLN A 110 -1.72 -10.39 -6.67
N GLY A 111 -1.35 -9.27 -7.29
CA GLY A 111 -0.89 -9.19 -8.68
C GLY A 111 0.59 -9.55 -8.84
N PRO A 112 1.08 -9.54 -10.10
CA PRO A 112 2.46 -9.94 -10.42
C PRO A 112 3.53 -8.98 -9.89
N LEU A 113 3.15 -7.78 -9.42
CA LEU A 113 4.07 -6.87 -8.73
C LEU A 113 4.34 -7.28 -7.27
N GLY A 114 3.38 -7.94 -6.63
CA GLY A 114 3.44 -8.31 -5.21
C GLY A 114 3.24 -7.14 -4.25
N ALA A 115 3.61 -7.34 -2.99
CA ALA A 115 3.51 -6.34 -1.92
C ALA A 115 4.42 -5.13 -2.15
N ALA A 116 4.05 -3.97 -1.61
CA ALA A 116 4.92 -2.80 -1.60
C ALA A 116 6.17 -3.06 -0.73
N THR A 117 7.30 -2.50 -1.14
CA THR A 117 8.60 -2.58 -0.44
C THR A 117 9.22 -1.20 -0.18
N SER A 118 8.56 -0.13 -0.62
CA SER A 118 8.92 1.25 -0.31
C SER A 118 7.66 2.13 -0.26
N ASP A 119 7.77 3.26 0.44
CA ASP A 119 6.89 4.40 0.17
C ASP A 119 7.21 4.99 -1.21
N GLU A 120 6.39 5.92 -1.67
CA GLU A 120 6.71 6.79 -2.80
C GLU A 120 7.92 7.71 -2.47
N THR A 121 8.95 7.65 -3.30
CA THR A 121 10.05 8.63 -3.32
C THR A 121 9.91 9.56 -4.52
N THR A 122 10.35 10.81 -4.40
CA THR A 122 10.32 11.79 -5.50
C THR A 122 11.75 12.20 -5.88
N GLU A 123 12.09 12.11 -7.16
CA GLU A 123 13.34 12.59 -7.76
C GLU A 123 13.00 13.47 -8.97
N GLY A 124 13.17 14.79 -8.83
CA GLY A 124 12.66 15.76 -9.80
C GLY A 124 11.14 15.61 -9.97
N ASP A 125 10.70 15.41 -11.22
CA ASP A 125 9.29 15.18 -11.55
C ASP A 125 8.86 13.71 -11.44
N VAL A 126 9.78 12.80 -11.10
CA VAL A 126 9.52 11.35 -11.11
C VAL A 126 9.27 10.85 -9.70
N LYS A 127 8.07 10.29 -9.50
CA LYS A 127 7.67 9.57 -8.31
C LYS A 127 7.84 8.08 -8.53
N THR A 128 8.33 7.35 -7.53
CA THR A 128 8.62 5.90 -7.64
C THR A 128 8.21 5.17 -6.37
N SER A 129 7.56 4.02 -6.51
CA SER A 129 7.42 3.01 -5.45
C SER A 129 7.90 1.65 -5.93
N THR A 130 8.54 0.89 -5.05
CA THR A 130 9.01 -0.47 -5.35
C THR A 130 8.08 -1.51 -4.74
N PHE A 131 8.04 -2.67 -5.40
CA PHE A 131 7.23 -3.83 -5.03
C PHE A 131 8.11 -5.09 -5.09
N GLU A 132 7.65 -6.19 -4.51
CA GLU A 132 8.44 -7.44 -4.43
C GLU A 132 9.04 -7.91 -5.76
N HIS A 133 8.29 -7.69 -6.84
CA HIS A 133 8.65 -8.14 -8.18
C HIS A 133 8.72 -6.99 -9.19
N GLY A 134 8.95 -5.76 -8.74
CA GLY A 134 9.01 -4.65 -9.68
C GLY A 134 9.00 -3.26 -9.07
N LYS A 135 8.68 -2.29 -9.92
CA LYS A 135 8.48 -0.89 -9.52
C LYS A 135 7.48 -0.22 -10.44
N ILE A 136 6.87 0.85 -9.94
CA ILE A 136 6.07 1.74 -10.76
C ILE A 136 6.64 3.14 -10.59
N THR A 137 6.80 3.84 -11.71
CA THR A 137 7.14 5.26 -11.72
C THR A 137 5.98 6.08 -12.30
N TRP A 138 5.84 7.31 -11.84
CA TRP A 138 4.96 8.31 -12.41
C TRP A 138 5.72 9.62 -12.58
N ASN A 139 5.83 10.09 -13.81
CA ASN A 139 6.35 11.42 -14.10
C ASN A 139 5.20 12.43 -14.06
N SER A 140 5.24 13.38 -13.12
CA SER A 140 4.18 14.37 -12.93
C SER A 140 4.13 15.46 -14.00
N SER A 141 5.25 15.77 -14.68
CA SER A 141 5.29 16.80 -15.73
C SER A 141 4.74 16.28 -17.07
N THR A 142 4.96 15.00 -17.38
CA THR A 142 4.40 14.36 -18.58
C THR A 142 3.13 13.55 -18.30
N ASN A 143 2.75 13.43 -17.03
CA ASN A 143 1.67 12.57 -16.55
C ASN A 143 1.76 11.12 -17.07
N THR A 144 2.97 10.58 -17.13
CA THR A 144 3.26 9.24 -17.70
C THR A 144 3.56 8.25 -16.58
N VAL A 145 2.95 7.06 -16.66
CA VAL A 145 3.23 5.95 -15.75
C VAL A 145 4.06 4.89 -16.48
N GLU A 146 5.08 4.36 -15.84
CA GLU A 146 5.81 3.17 -16.29
C GLU A 146 5.68 2.07 -15.25
N VAL A 147 5.35 0.86 -15.70
CA VAL A 147 5.25 -0.33 -14.84
C VAL A 147 6.34 -1.30 -15.25
N THR A 148 7.17 -1.70 -14.30
CA THR A 148 8.20 -2.72 -14.50
C THR A 148 7.89 -3.94 -13.64
N VAL A 149 7.72 -5.10 -14.28
CA VAL A 149 7.51 -6.40 -13.62
C VAL A 149 8.69 -7.30 -13.96
N ASN A 150 9.34 -7.88 -12.94
CA ASN A 150 10.51 -8.75 -13.07
C ASN A 150 11.60 -8.19 -14.01
N GLY A 151 11.85 -6.88 -13.91
CA GLY A 151 12.83 -6.15 -14.71
C GLY A 151 12.41 -5.85 -16.15
N LYS A 152 11.16 -6.13 -16.54
CA LYS A 152 10.61 -5.83 -17.87
C LYS A 152 9.55 -4.74 -17.78
N VAL A 153 9.62 -3.75 -18.66
CA VAL A 153 8.54 -2.75 -18.82
C VAL A 153 7.33 -3.45 -19.45
N VAL A 154 6.16 -3.27 -18.86
CA VAL A 154 4.89 -3.89 -19.29
C VAL A 154 3.83 -2.84 -19.61
N PRO A 155 2.80 -3.16 -20.41
CA PRO A 155 1.73 -2.22 -20.75
C PRO A 155 1.02 -1.70 -19.48
N THR A 156 0.66 -0.43 -19.44
CA THR A 156 0.05 0.17 -18.24
C THR A 156 -1.46 -0.08 -18.12
N GLN A 157 -2.14 -0.37 -19.24
CA GLN A 157 -3.58 -0.63 -19.36
C GLN A 157 -3.88 -1.65 -20.45
#